data_AF-A0AA47MI32-F1
#
_entry.id   AF-A0AA47MI32-F1
#
_cell.length_a   1.000
_cell.length_b   1.000
_cell.length_c   1.000
_cell.angle_alpha   90.00
_cell.angle_beta   90.00
_cell.angle_gamma   90.00
#
_symmetry.space_group_name_H-M   'P 1'
#
loop_
_entity.id
_entity.type
_entity.pdbx_description
1 polymer ?
#
loop_
_entity_poly.entity_id
_entity_poly.type
_entity_poly.pdbx_seq_one_letter_code
_entity_poly.pdbx_strand_id
1 'polypeptide(L)'
;MDIAIGISQTAGKNNRAFNLEWFAKKKWLTASIQKKALFCFPCLLFGGSGGDVTWSRTGYKDLKHLSERITKHESSNSHLDNAVKLGLVGRVDVAVQIDSAYRRGIDEQHNRQVEENGYVLGRIITCIKLCGKCETALRGHDESADSLNPGIFRCIFETMCEGDARLQRHYDAQPVFKGTAPYRTNY
;
A
#
# COMPACT_ATOMS: atom_id res chain seq x y z
N MET A 1 30.95 -30.46 8.68
CA MET A 1 29.89 -30.99 9.55
C MET A 1 28.90 -31.72 8.67
N ASP A 2 29.16 -33.00 8.44
CA ASP A 2 28.31 -33.86 7.63
C ASP A 2 27.04 -34.20 8.41
N ILE A 3 25.97 -33.43 8.15
CA ILE A 3 24.65 -33.82 8.61
C ILE A 3 24.25 -35.01 7.74
N ALA A 4 24.45 -36.23 8.26
CA ALA A 4 23.89 -37.43 7.67
C ALA A 4 22.37 -37.33 7.72
N ILE A 5 21.77 -36.80 6.65
CA ILE A 5 20.32 -36.72 6.49
C ILE A 5 19.85 -38.16 6.22
N GLY A 6 19.39 -38.83 7.27
CA GLY A 6 18.92 -40.22 7.26
C GLY A 6 17.58 -40.43 6.53
N ILE A 7 17.46 -39.92 5.30
CA ILE A 7 16.31 -40.17 4.43
C ILE A 7 16.59 -41.44 3.63
N SER A 8 15.87 -42.51 3.98
CA SER A 8 15.91 -43.79 3.30
C SER A 8 14.50 -44.30 3.01
N GLN A 9 14.34 -44.99 1.89
CA GLN A 9 13.09 -45.59 1.45
C GLN A 9 13.30 -47.10 1.26
N THR A 10 12.51 -47.91 1.97
CA THR A 10 12.49 -49.37 1.83
C THR A 10 11.31 -49.79 0.96
N ALA A 11 11.57 -50.52 -0.12
CA ALA A 11 10.54 -51.11 -0.97
C ALA A 11 10.88 -52.60 -1.20
N GLY A 12 10.22 -53.49 -0.46
CA GLY A 12 10.56 -54.92 -0.43
C GLY A 12 11.97 -55.14 0.13
N LYS A 13 12.82 -55.90 -0.58
CA LYS A 13 14.23 -56.15 -0.21
C LYS A 13 15.18 -54.99 -0.55
N ASN A 14 14.71 -53.97 -1.26
CA ASN A 14 15.56 -52.88 -1.75
C ASN A 14 15.51 -51.69 -0.78
N ASN A 15 16.66 -51.31 -0.25
CA ASN A 15 16.84 -50.08 0.53
C ASN A 15 17.50 -49.01 -0.34
N ARG A 16 16.86 -47.85 -0.48
CA ARG A 16 17.41 -46.68 -1.18
C ARG A 16 17.68 -45.59 -0.16
N ALA A 17 18.89 -45.04 -0.15
CA ALA A 17 19.23 -43.86 0.64
C ALA A 17 19.33 -42.63 -0.25
N PHE A 18 19.01 -41.46 0.30
CA PHE A 18 19.16 -40.19 -0.40
C PHE A 18 20.65 -39.86 -0.59
N ASN A 19 21.04 -39.47 -1.82
CA ASN A 19 22.40 -39.03 -2.12
C ASN A 19 22.54 -37.52 -1.87
N LEU A 20 23.46 -37.13 -0.97
CA LEU A 20 23.72 -35.74 -0.58
C LEU A 20 24.20 -34.84 -1.74
N GLU A 21 24.77 -35.39 -2.81
CA GLU A 21 25.15 -34.63 -4.00
C GLU A 21 23.98 -33.85 -4.62
N TRP A 22 22.75 -34.31 -4.40
CA TRP A 22 21.56 -33.60 -4.86
C TRP A 22 21.45 -32.18 -4.30
N PHE A 23 21.93 -31.92 -3.08
CA PHE A 23 21.96 -30.56 -2.53
C PHE A 23 22.94 -29.65 -3.27
N ALA A 24 24.07 -30.19 -3.73
CA ALA A 24 25.00 -29.44 -4.55
C ALA A 24 24.42 -29.16 -5.95
N LYS A 25 23.73 -30.15 -6.54
CA LYS A 25 23.11 -30.02 -7.87
C LYS A 25 21.89 -29.10 -7.88
N LYS A 26 21.11 -29.08 -6.79
CA LYS A 26 19.85 -28.34 -6.69
C LYS A 26 19.86 -27.47 -5.44
N LYS A 27 20.38 -26.24 -5.57
CA LYS A 27 20.53 -25.28 -4.46
C LYS A 27 19.23 -24.92 -3.73
N TRP A 28 18.08 -25.10 -4.38
CA TRP A 28 16.76 -24.86 -3.78
C TRP A 28 16.27 -26.03 -2.91
N LEU A 29 16.87 -27.22 -3.04
CA LEU A 29 16.44 -28.43 -2.35
C LEU A 29 16.89 -28.39 -0.89
N THR A 30 15.98 -28.73 0.02
CA THR A 30 16.26 -28.85 1.45
C THR A 30 15.57 -30.09 2.03
N ALA A 31 15.89 -30.45 3.27
CA ALA A 31 15.36 -31.63 3.93
C ALA A 31 14.98 -31.34 5.37
N SER A 32 13.97 -32.07 5.87
CA SER A 32 13.63 -32.12 7.29
C SER A 32 13.99 -33.47 7.86
N ILE A 33 14.84 -33.47 8.90
CA ILE A 33 15.21 -34.68 9.63
C ILE A 33 14.00 -35.25 10.37
N GLN A 34 13.20 -34.40 11.02
CA GLN A 34 12.02 -34.83 11.77
C GLN A 34 10.97 -35.49 10.86
N LYS A 35 10.70 -34.89 9.69
CA LYS A 35 9.72 -35.44 8.73
C LYS A 35 10.28 -36.53 7.83
N LYS A 36 11.61 -36.71 7.81
CA LYS A 36 12.36 -37.57 6.88
C LYS A 36 11.91 -37.36 5.42
N ALA A 37 11.86 -36.10 5.00
CA ALA A 37 11.32 -35.72 3.70
C ALA A 37 12.07 -34.53 3.10
N LEU A 38 12.00 -34.42 1.77
CA LEU A 38 12.59 -33.35 0.97
C LEU A 38 11.59 -32.23 0.72
N PHE A 39 12.09 -31.01 0.64
CA PHE A 39 11.32 -29.79 0.45
C PHE A 39 12.04 -28.86 -0.52
N CYS A 40 11.31 -27.89 -1.05
CA CYS A 40 11.88 -26.77 -1.80
C CYS A 40 11.90 -25.54 -0.90
N PHE A 41 13.08 -24.98 -0.64
CA PHE A 41 13.24 -23.84 0.24
C PHE A 41 12.45 -22.60 -0.21
N PRO A 42 12.52 -22.14 -1.48
CA PRO A 42 11.65 -21.06 -1.95
C PRO A 42 10.15 -21.34 -1.77
N CYS A 43 9.69 -22.55 -2.10
CA CYS A 43 8.28 -22.91 -1.98
C CYS A 43 7.82 -23.07 -0.53
N LEU A 44 8.72 -23.41 0.39
CA LEU A 44 8.44 -23.45 1.82
C LEU A 44 8.12 -22.05 2.37
N LEU A 45 8.83 -21.03 1.87
CA LEU A 45 8.67 -19.64 2.32
C LEU A 45 7.50 -18.92 1.66
N PHE A 46 7.31 -19.11 0.34
CA PHE A 46 6.37 -18.31 -0.46
C PHE A 46 5.22 -19.11 -1.06
N GLY A 47 5.19 -20.43 -0.83
CA GLY A 47 4.15 -21.30 -1.38
C GLY A 47 2.77 -21.00 -0.79
N GLY A 48 1.82 -20.63 -1.67
CA GLY A 48 0.40 -20.47 -1.33
C GLY A 48 -0.44 -21.73 -1.53
N SER A 49 -1.73 -21.65 -1.19
CA SER A 49 -2.69 -22.77 -1.22
C SER A 49 -2.94 -23.40 -2.60
N GLY A 50 -2.53 -22.73 -3.70
CA GLY A 50 -2.68 -23.22 -5.07
C GLY A 50 -1.47 -23.95 -5.66
N GLY A 51 -0.35 -24.08 -4.93
CA GLY A 51 0.87 -24.74 -5.40
C GLY A 51 0.96 -26.23 -5.02
N ASP A 52 1.99 -26.93 -5.52
CA ASP A 52 2.31 -28.30 -5.09
C ASP A 52 2.71 -28.33 -3.60
N VAL A 53 1.74 -28.64 -2.75
CA VAL A 53 1.89 -28.72 -1.29
C VAL A 53 2.94 -29.76 -0.85
N THR A 54 3.33 -30.68 -1.75
CA THR A 54 4.36 -31.68 -1.48
C THR A 54 5.70 -31.05 -1.16
N TRP A 55 6.05 -29.98 -1.88
CA TRP A 55 7.35 -29.33 -1.72
C TRP A 55 7.38 -28.25 -0.64
N SER A 56 6.23 -27.87 -0.09
CA SER A 56 6.10 -26.79 0.91
C SER A 56 5.57 -27.27 2.27
N ARG A 57 4.66 -28.24 2.34
CA ARG A 57 3.98 -28.61 3.61
C ARG A 57 4.22 -30.04 4.05
N THR A 58 3.97 -31.01 3.15
CA THR A 58 3.98 -32.43 3.50
C THR A 58 5.36 -33.06 3.36
N GLY A 59 6.12 -32.67 2.32
CA GLY A 59 7.45 -33.17 2.03
C GLY A 59 7.44 -34.37 1.07
N TYR A 60 8.41 -34.41 0.17
CA TYR A 60 8.59 -35.48 -0.80
C TYR A 60 9.45 -36.62 -0.22
N LYS A 61 8.99 -37.87 -0.37
CA LYS A 61 9.61 -39.07 0.22
C LYS A 61 9.97 -40.17 -0.78
N ASP A 62 9.48 -40.10 -2.01
CA ASP A 62 9.66 -41.17 -2.98
C ASP A 62 10.99 -41.05 -3.72
N LEU A 63 12.03 -41.69 -3.16
CA LEU A 63 13.38 -41.62 -3.71
C LEU A 63 13.51 -42.32 -5.07
N LYS A 64 12.62 -43.27 -5.39
CA LYS A 64 12.65 -43.99 -6.68
C LYS A 64 12.41 -43.07 -7.87
N HIS A 65 11.48 -42.12 -7.75
CA HIS A 65 11.10 -41.19 -8.82
C HIS A 65 11.61 -39.76 -8.58
N LEU A 66 12.59 -39.61 -7.68
CA LEU A 66 13.10 -38.32 -7.24
C LEU A 66 13.62 -37.46 -8.39
N SER A 67 14.43 -38.03 -9.28
CA SER A 67 15.02 -37.29 -10.39
C SER A 67 13.95 -36.67 -11.30
N GLU A 68 12.94 -37.47 -11.67
CA GLU A 68 11.83 -37.01 -12.50
C GLU A 68 11.02 -35.92 -11.77
N ARG A 69 10.72 -36.15 -10.49
CA ARG A 69 9.93 -35.20 -9.70
C ARG A 69 10.65 -33.88 -9.50
N ILE A 70 11.98 -33.90 -9.31
CA ILE A 70 12.80 -32.68 -9.21
C ILE A 70 12.71 -31.88 -10.51
N THR A 71 12.93 -32.52 -11.67
CA THR A 71 12.89 -31.85 -12.98
C THR A 71 11.51 -31.25 -13.28
N LYS A 72 10.44 -31.97 -12.93
CA LYS A 72 9.07 -31.46 -13.07
C LYS A 72 8.76 -30.32 -12.12
N HIS A 73 9.29 -30.35 -10.90
CA HIS A 73 9.08 -29.29 -9.92
C HIS A 73 9.81 -28.01 -10.31
N GLU A 74 11.09 -28.10 -10.67
CA GLU A 74 11.91 -26.90 -10.95
C GLU A 74 11.44 -26.13 -12.19
N SER A 75 10.79 -26.81 -13.14
CA SER A 75 10.17 -26.19 -14.32
C SER A 75 8.76 -25.68 -14.08
N SER A 76 8.18 -25.90 -12.90
CA SER A 76 6.81 -25.46 -12.60
C SER A 76 6.74 -23.96 -12.34
N ASN A 77 5.65 -23.33 -12.78
CA ASN A 77 5.41 -21.90 -12.54
C ASN A 77 5.43 -21.53 -11.05
N SER A 78 4.94 -22.42 -10.17
CA SER A 78 4.97 -22.13 -8.73
C SER A 78 6.38 -22.12 -8.16
N HIS A 79 7.27 -23.00 -8.64
CA HIS A 79 8.67 -22.97 -8.25
C HIS A 79 9.35 -21.70 -8.74
N LEU A 80 9.19 -21.39 -10.03
CA LEU A 80 9.82 -20.22 -10.66
C LEU A 80 9.38 -18.92 -9.99
N ASP A 81 8.08 -18.73 -9.75
CA ASP A 81 7.54 -17.56 -9.05
C ASP A 81 8.12 -17.44 -7.63
N ASN A 82 8.13 -18.53 -6.86
CA ASN A 82 8.67 -18.52 -5.50
C ASN A 82 10.20 -18.32 -5.48
N ALA A 83 10.92 -18.85 -6.46
CA ALA A 83 12.36 -18.65 -6.60
C ALA A 83 12.70 -17.20 -6.95
N VAL A 84 11.92 -16.57 -7.84
CA VAL A 84 12.03 -15.13 -8.13
C VAL A 84 11.75 -14.33 -6.86
N LYS A 85 10.63 -14.59 -6.16
CA LYS A 85 10.30 -13.93 -4.89
C LYS A 85 11.45 -14.03 -3.90
N LEU A 86 12.02 -15.22 -3.70
CA LEU A 86 13.18 -15.41 -2.82
C LEU A 86 14.39 -14.58 -3.27
N GLY A 87 14.65 -14.47 -4.58
CA GLY A 87 15.73 -13.63 -5.12
C GLY A 87 15.48 -12.12 -4.94
N LEU A 88 14.23 -11.70 -4.83
CA LEU A 88 13.84 -10.31 -4.57
C LEU A 88 13.91 -9.96 -3.08
N VAL A 89 13.84 -10.95 -2.18
CA VAL A 89 13.97 -10.75 -0.73
C VAL A 89 15.28 -10.01 -0.43
N GLY A 90 15.18 -8.81 0.12
CA GLY A 90 16.31 -7.96 0.47
C GLY A 90 17.01 -7.26 -0.70
N ARG A 91 16.55 -7.43 -1.95
CA ARG A 91 17.11 -6.74 -3.14
C ARG A 91 16.16 -5.74 -3.78
N VAL A 92 14.85 -5.96 -3.64
CA VAL A 92 13.85 -5.15 -4.32
C VAL A 92 12.92 -4.55 -3.29
N ASP A 93 13.17 -3.28 -3.01
CA ASP A 93 12.30 -2.45 -2.19
C ASP A 93 11.15 -1.87 -3.03
N VAL A 94 10.41 -2.76 -3.70
CA VAL A 94 9.17 -2.38 -4.40
C VAL A 94 8.14 -1.86 -3.41
N ALA A 95 8.19 -2.33 -2.15
CA ALA A 95 7.39 -1.79 -1.06
C ALA A 95 7.69 -0.31 -0.82
N VAL A 96 8.96 0.12 -0.74
CA VAL A 96 9.31 1.54 -0.60
C VAL A 96 9.05 2.36 -1.86
N GLN A 97 9.14 1.80 -3.06
CA GLN A 97 8.78 2.56 -4.27
C GLN A 97 7.27 2.83 -4.37
N ILE A 98 6.44 1.83 -4.03
CA ILE A 98 4.98 2.01 -3.96
C ILE A 98 4.62 2.92 -2.79
N ASP A 99 5.23 2.74 -1.61
CA ASP A 99 5.01 3.59 -0.43
C ASP A 99 5.42 5.04 -0.71
N SER A 100 6.57 5.28 -1.34
CA SER A 100 7.04 6.63 -1.65
C SER A 100 6.23 7.31 -2.75
N ALA A 101 5.76 6.58 -3.78
CA ALA A 101 4.85 7.13 -4.77
C ALA A 101 3.46 7.43 -4.17
N TYR A 102 2.94 6.53 -3.34
CA TYR A 102 1.68 6.70 -2.63
C TYR A 102 1.73 7.87 -1.64
N ARG A 103 2.77 7.94 -0.80
CA ARG A 103 3.00 9.04 0.14
C ARG A 103 3.17 10.37 -0.59
N ARG A 104 3.91 10.40 -1.69
CA ARG A 104 4.06 11.61 -2.52
C ARG A 104 2.72 12.08 -3.06
N GLY A 105 1.85 11.17 -3.52
CA GLY A 105 0.49 11.53 -3.96
C GLY A 105 -0.39 12.09 -2.84
N ILE A 106 -0.29 11.54 -1.63
CA ILE A 106 -0.97 12.07 -0.43
C ILE A 106 -0.43 13.45 -0.06
N ASP A 107 0.90 13.62 -0.04
CA ASP A 107 1.57 14.88 0.29
C ASP A 107 1.27 15.97 -0.74
N GLU A 108 1.25 15.63 -2.03
CA GLU A 108 0.87 16.54 -3.11
C GLU A 108 -0.59 16.98 -3.01
N GLN A 109 -1.51 16.05 -2.73
CA GLN A 109 -2.91 16.40 -2.51
C GLN A 109 -3.10 17.28 -1.27
N HIS A 110 -2.39 16.98 -0.18
CA HIS A 110 -2.41 17.80 1.03
C HIS A 110 -1.87 19.21 0.76
N ASN A 111 -0.69 19.31 0.15
CA ASN A 111 -0.05 20.59 -0.18
C ASN A 111 -0.92 21.43 -1.13
N ARG A 112 -1.56 20.80 -2.12
CA ARG A 112 -2.52 21.47 -2.99
C ARG A 112 -3.70 22.02 -2.21
N GLN A 113 -4.24 21.28 -1.24
CA GLN A 113 -5.33 21.77 -0.40
C GLN A 113 -4.87 22.93 0.51
N VAL A 114 -3.66 22.86 1.05
CA VAL A 114 -3.06 23.95 1.84
C VAL A 114 -2.92 25.21 0.99
N GLU A 115 -2.47 25.08 -0.26
CA GLU A 115 -2.35 26.19 -1.20
C GLU A 115 -3.73 26.80 -1.55
N GLU A 116 -4.72 25.97 -1.87
CA GLU A 116 -6.11 26.40 -2.12
C GLU A 116 -6.68 27.17 -0.93
N ASN A 117 -6.53 26.62 0.29
CA ASN A 117 -7.01 27.26 1.50
C ASN A 117 -6.30 28.58 1.77
N GLY A 118 -4.97 28.63 1.59
CA GLY A 118 -4.17 29.83 1.76
C GLY A 118 -4.57 30.95 0.79
N TYR A 119 -4.85 30.59 -0.46
CA TYR A 119 -5.34 31.53 -1.46
C TYR A 119 -6.69 32.16 -1.07
N VAL A 120 -7.68 31.32 -0.77
CA VAL A 120 -9.02 31.78 -0.37
C VAL A 120 -8.95 32.65 0.89
N LEU A 121 -8.20 32.20 1.91
CA LEU A 121 -8.01 32.96 3.14
C LEU A 121 -7.38 34.34 2.87
N GLY A 122 -6.41 34.42 1.96
CA GLY A 122 -5.81 35.68 1.52
C GLY A 122 -6.84 36.65 0.91
N ARG A 123 -7.80 36.14 0.12
CA ARG A 123 -8.89 36.95 -0.47
C ARG A 123 -9.86 37.44 0.60
N ILE A 124 -10.23 36.58 1.56
CA ILE A 124 -11.08 36.97 2.70
C ILE A 124 -10.41 38.07 3.55
N ILE A 125 -9.13 37.91 3.89
CA ILE A 125 -8.36 38.91 4.65
C ILE A 125 -8.33 40.24 3.88
N THR A 126 -8.20 40.20 2.56
CA THR A 126 -8.21 41.41 1.72
C THR A 126 -9.56 42.13 1.81
N CYS A 127 -10.68 41.41 1.79
CA CYS A 127 -12.02 41.98 2.00
C CYS A 127 -12.16 42.63 3.38
N ILE A 128 -11.72 41.94 4.44
CA ILE A 128 -11.78 42.46 5.81
C ILE A 128 -10.94 43.74 5.95
N LYS A 129 -9.72 43.75 5.38
CA LYS A 129 -8.86 44.93 5.36
C LYS A 129 -9.51 46.10 4.63
N LEU A 130 -10.20 45.85 3.52
CA LEU A 130 -10.91 46.89 2.77
C LEU A 130 -12.06 47.47 3.60
N CYS A 131 -12.88 46.61 4.23
CA CYS A 131 -13.96 47.07 5.10
C CYS A 131 -13.43 47.90 6.27
N GLY A 132 -12.34 47.47 6.90
CA GLY A 132 -11.69 48.21 7.97
C GLY A 132 -11.13 49.56 7.51
N LYS A 133 -10.52 49.64 6.32
CA LYS A 133 -10.03 50.90 5.74
C LYS A 133 -11.16 51.89 5.41
N CYS A 134 -12.31 51.38 5.00
CA CYS A 134 -13.48 52.18 4.67
C CYS A 134 -14.39 52.44 5.89
N GLU A 135 -14.01 51.96 7.09
CA GLU A 135 -14.80 52.02 8.32
C GLU A 135 -16.22 51.45 8.17
N THR A 136 -16.39 50.44 7.31
CA THR A 136 -17.68 49.83 7.06
C THR A 136 -17.91 48.59 7.91
N ALA A 137 -19.16 48.38 8.33
CA ALA A 137 -19.55 47.17 9.04
C ALA A 137 -19.45 45.96 8.11
N LEU A 138 -18.90 44.84 8.62
CA LEU A 138 -18.75 43.61 7.84
C LEU A 138 -20.10 42.97 7.48
N ARG A 139 -21.14 43.16 8.30
CA ARG A 139 -22.46 42.54 8.12
C ARG A 139 -23.54 43.61 7.98
N GLY A 140 -24.55 43.29 7.18
CA GLY A 140 -25.79 44.03 7.03
C GLY A 140 -26.78 43.70 8.15
N HIS A 141 -27.89 44.44 8.19
CA HIS A 141 -29.00 44.15 9.10
C HIS A 141 -29.73 42.85 8.70
N ASP A 142 -29.74 42.54 7.41
CA ASP A 142 -30.31 41.34 6.84
C ASP A 142 -29.29 40.71 5.87
N GLU A 143 -29.03 39.42 6.04
CA GLU A 143 -28.09 38.63 5.24
C GLU A 143 -28.81 37.52 4.46
N SER A 144 -30.14 37.60 4.38
CA SER A 144 -30.94 36.70 3.55
C SER A 144 -30.51 36.79 2.08
N ALA A 145 -30.76 35.73 1.30
CA ALA A 145 -30.39 35.70 -0.11
C ALA A 145 -31.08 36.81 -0.91
N ASP A 146 -32.30 37.18 -0.52
CA ASP A 146 -33.15 38.18 -1.19
C ASP A 146 -33.05 39.57 -0.54
N SER A 147 -32.04 39.81 0.30
CA SER A 147 -31.91 41.08 0.99
C SER A 147 -31.69 42.23 -0.01
N LEU A 148 -32.43 43.32 0.16
CA LEU A 148 -32.23 44.56 -0.60
C LEU A 148 -30.93 45.28 -0.18
N ASN A 149 -30.34 44.94 0.97
CA ASN A 149 -29.13 45.56 1.48
C ASN A 149 -28.26 44.54 2.26
N PRO A 150 -27.63 43.58 1.55
CA PRO A 150 -26.71 42.64 2.17
C PRO A 150 -25.45 43.36 2.69
N GLY A 151 -24.73 42.73 3.62
CA GLY A 151 -23.51 43.29 4.18
C GLY A 151 -22.46 43.60 3.12
N ILE A 152 -21.73 44.71 3.29
CA ILE A 152 -20.73 45.18 2.31
C ILE A 152 -19.62 44.15 2.06
N PHE A 153 -19.26 43.35 3.07
CA PHE A 153 -18.31 42.25 2.92
C PHE A 153 -18.82 41.21 1.93
N ARG A 154 -20.09 40.84 2.04
CA ARG A 154 -20.72 39.85 1.17
C ARG A 154 -20.75 40.35 -0.27
N CYS A 155 -21.20 41.59 -0.50
CA CYS A 155 -21.17 42.21 -1.83
C CYS A 155 -19.77 42.17 -2.44
N ILE A 156 -18.77 42.64 -1.69
CA ILE A 156 -17.38 42.70 -2.15
C ILE A 156 -16.84 41.31 -2.47
N PHE A 157 -17.11 40.32 -1.62
CA PHE A 157 -16.59 38.96 -1.79
C PHE A 157 -17.27 38.23 -2.94
N GLU A 158 -18.60 38.37 -3.11
CA GLU A 158 -19.34 37.84 -4.26
C GLU A 158 -18.82 38.41 -5.58
N THR A 159 -18.58 39.73 -5.64
CA THR A 159 -17.93 40.36 -6.81
C THR A 159 -16.51 39.82 -7.07
N MET A 160 -15.75 39.48 -6.03
CA MET A 160 -14.45 38.82 -6.23
C MET A 160 -14.58 37.41 -6.81
N CYS A 161 -15.62 36.67 -6.43
CA CYS A 161 -15.89 35.32 -6.95
C CYS A 161 -16.26 35.37 -8.44
N GLU A 162 -17.07 36.34 -8.87
CA GLU A 162 -17.46 36.50 -10.28
C GLU A 162 -16.25 36.62 -11.23
N GLY A 163 -15.17 37.26 -10.77
CA GLY A 163 -13.93 37.42 -11.52
C GLY A 163 -12.88 36.32 -11.31
N ASP A 164 -13.14 35.34 -10.45
CA ASP A 164 -12.17 34.34 -10.01
C ASP A 164 -12.77 32.95 -9.89
N ALA A 165 -12.56 32.13 -10.92
CA ALA A 165 -13.06 30.76 -10.99
C ALA A 165 -12.52 29.83 -9.87
N ARG A 166 -11.40 30.17 -9.23
CA ARG A 166 -10.89 29.41 -8.07
C ARG A 166 -11.70 29.75 -6.83
N LEU A 167 -11.95 31.04 -6.62
CA LEU A 167 -12.74 31.52 -5.48
C LEU A 167 -14.21 31.13 -5.63
N GLN A 168 -14.78 31.25 -6.83
CA GLN A 168 -16.16 30.82 -7.15
C GLN A 168 -16.37 29.35 -6.84
N ARG A 169 -15.47 28.46 -7.28
CA ARG A 169 -15.55 27.03 -6.95
C ARG A 169 -15.55 26.77 -5.45
N HIS A 170 -14.76 27.51 -4.67
CA HIS A 170 -14.77 27.38 -3.22
C HIS A 170 -16.07 27.91 -2.60
N TYR A 171 -16.58 29.03 -3.12
CA TYR A 171 -17.84 29.64 -2.69
C TYR A 171 -19.03 28.71 -2.92
N ASP A 172 -19.13 28.11 -4.10
CA ASP A 172 -20.22 27.18 -4.46
C ASP A 172 -20.13 25.85 -3.71
N ALA A 173 -18.92 25.38 -3.42
CA ALA A 173 -18.69 24.10 -2.74
C ALA A 173 -18.96 24.14 -1.23
N GLN A 174 -19.04 25.33 -0.62
CA GLN A 174 -19.23 25.50 0.83
C GLN A 174 -20.60 26.16 1.11
N PRO A 175 -21.69 25.39 1.26
CA PRO A 175 -23.03 25.98 1.32
C PRO A 175 -23.29 26.85 2.56
N VAL A 176 -22.52 26.74 3.64
CA VAL A 176 -22.61 27.61 4.83
C VAL A 176 -21.29 27.56 5.59
N PHE A 177 -20.69 28.72 5.92
CA PHE A 177 -19.69 28.80 6.98
C PHE A 177 -20.38 28.50 8.33
N LYS A 178 -20.45 27.22 8.71
CA LYS A 178 -20.88 26.84 10.05
C LYS A 178 -19.73 27.13 11.01
N GLY A 179 -19.84 28.27 11.69
CA GLY A 179 -18.93 28.64 12.76
C GLY A 179 -18.77 27.50 13.78
N THR A 180 -17.51 27.25 14.14
CA THR A 180 -17.00 26.37 15.20
C THR A 180 -17.32 24.87 15.09
N ALA A 181 -16.26 24.09 14.89
CA ALA A 181 -16.26 22.65 15.18
C ALA A 181 -16.69 22.41 16.64
N PRO A 182 -17.53 21.40 16.93
CA PRO A 182 -17.82 21.03 18.30
C PRO A 182 -16.52 20.58 18.97
N TYR A 183 -16.17 21.19 20.10
CA TYR A 183 -15.11 20.70 20.97
C TYR A 183 -15.39 19.23 21.29
N ARG A 184 -14.55 18.32 20.80
CA ARG A 184 -14.54 16.94 21.28
C ARG A 184 -13.93 16.93 22.67
N THR A 185 -14.77 17.00 23.70
CA THR A 185 -14.39 16.53 25.04
C THR A 185 -14.37 15.01 24.99
N ASN A 186 -13.18 14.42 25.00
CA ASN A 186 -13.00 13.00 25.29
C ASN A 186 -13.07 12.83 26.81
N TYR A 187 -14.17 12.26 27.31
CA TYR A 187 -14.19 11.51 28.58
C TYR A 187 -14.23 10.03 28.23
#